data_AF-D6AU56-F1
#
_entry.id   AF-D6AU56-F1
#
_cell.length_a   1.000
_cell.length_b   1.000
_cell.length_c   1.000
_cell.angle_alpha   90.00
_cell.angle_beta   90.00
_cell.angle_gamma   90.00
#
_symmetry.space_group_name_H-M   'P 1'
#
loop_
_entity.id
_entity.type
_entity.pdbx_description
1 polymer ?
#
loop_
_entity_poly.entity_id
_entity_poly.type
_entity_poly.pdbx_seq_one_letter_code
_entity_poly.pdbx_strand_id
1 'polypeptide(L)'
;MVRALARAEGQEIVARAQAEPALLAHLLAISVYGGFPRGVVAERAAELLRLTGDIRQQNSPTSGSGRESGHVLPQRTWTETLRLLGAHRVQSGGQADGDTVSFHRPGVTDTVWEILCREHGDLLPLLHTWLASTGHEADRIERAGRAAASVAAATGGRSLECLRDLAPTPEAPEVAARCLGTAAGDPASARAASELLEQWSTETETALRKAVAHACAPHRAGLPVGHALDLMHRLMETPTGEPEEMAVVTAVASALVQHFAAGDSRARATVLARMRDWTKSDGVPGLLTALAFPDMASADLTWWSERIPGDAEVTEGAVELTGHALDESITYGAMRDALLAWCCGPDGAEQQGDRAAEALLAGLVAARRPGFLRWLLFVERGPDTLPGKSPAARALTEWRGKSPAPKEN
;
A
#
# COMPACT_ATOMS: atom_id res chain seq x y z
N MET A 1 15.01 -31.13 7.89
CA MET A 1 16.35 -30.96 8.52
C MET A 1 16.68 -29.47 8.76
N VAL A 2 16.65 -28.60 7.74
CA VAL A 2 16.98 -27.16 7.86
C VAL A 2 16.14 -26.43 8.92
N ARG A 3 14.82 -26.63 8.96
CA ARG A 3 13.93 -26.00 9.94
C ARG A 3 14.23 -26.40 11.40
N ALA A 4 14.66 -27.63 11.64
CA ALA A 4 15.00 -28.11 12.98
C ALA A 4 16.32 -27.48 13.48
N LEU A 5 17.28 -27.27 12.58
CA LEU A 5 18.55 -26.61 12.88
C LEU A 5 18.35 -25.11 13.15
N ALA A 6 17.54 -24.42 12.35
CA ALA A 6 17.17 -23.03 12.59
C ALA A 6 16.45 -22.87 13.95
N ARG A 7 15.59 -23.82 14.31
CA ARG A 7 14.90 -23.83 15.61
C ARG A 7 15.87 -23.97 16.77
N ALA A 8 16.81 -24.91 16.70
CA ALA A 8 17.81 -25.11 17.75
C ALA A 8 18.73 -23.89 17.91
N GLU A 9 19.18 -23.31 16.80
CA GLU A 9 20.01 -22.09 16.82
C GLU A 9 19.25 -20.89 17.37
N GLY A 10 18.00 -20.67 16.95
CA GLY A 10 17.18 -19.57 17.47
C GLY A 10 16.94 -19.69 18.97
N GLN A 11 16.70 -20.90 19.49
CA GLN A 11 16.58 -21.16 20.93
C GLN A 11 17.84 -20.79 21.70
N GLU A 12 19.01 -21.20 21.21
CA GLU A 12 20.30 -20.90 21.84
C GLU A 12 20.59 -19.38 21.84
N ILE A 13 20.34 -18.71 20.72
CA ILE A 13 20.57 -17.27 20.57
C ILE A 13 19.64 -16.47 21.51
N VAL A 14 18.35 -16.82 21.57
CA VAL A 14 17.39 -16.14 22.46
C VAL A 14 17.79 -16.33 23.92
N ALA A 15 18.10 -17.56 24.34
CA ALA A 15 18.54 -17.84 25.71
C ALA A 15 19.78 -17.01 26.11
N ARG A 16 20.73 -16.84 25.18
CA ARG A 16 21.91 -15.99 25.39
C ARG A 16 21.55 -14.51 25.46
N ALA A 17 20.67 -14.04 24.58
CA ALA A 17 20.27 -12.64 24.49
C ALA A 17 19.41 -12.17 25.68
N GLN A 18 18.63 -13.05 26.29
CA GLN A 18 17.78 -12.73 27.45
C GLN A 18 18.58 -12.20 28.66
N ALA A 19 19.83 -12.63 28.83
CA ALA A 19 20.68 -12.16 29.93
C ALA A 19 21.28 -10.75 29.69
N GLU A 20 21.27 -10.26 28.45
CA GLU A 20 21.94 -9.03 28.05
C GLU A 20 21.01 -8.14 27.20
N PRO A 21 20.40 -7.07 27.75
CA PRO A 21 19.45 -6.22 27.01
C PRO A 21 19.99 -5.67 25.69
N ALA A 22 21.27 -5.29 25.66
CA ALA A 22 21.94 -4.83 24.45
C ALA A 22 21.98 -5.93 23.38
N LEU A 23 22.25 -7.18 23.75
CA LEU A 23 22.31 -8.29 22.82
C LEU A 23 20.90 -8.62 22.27
N LEU A 24 19.87 -8.55 23.12
CA LEU A 24 18.47 -8.70 22.72
C LEU A 24 18.02 -7.61 21.74
N ALA A 25 18.39 -6.36 21.97
CA ALA A 25 18.04 -5.28 21.06
C ALA A 25 18.68 -5.45 19.66
N HIS A 26 19.94 -5.91 19.61
CA HIS A 26 20.60 -6.23 18.35
C HIS A 26 19.97 -7.46 17.67
N LEU A 27 19.60 -8.49 18.42
CA LEU A 27 18.90 -9.65 17.90
C LEU A 27 17.60 -9.25 17.21
N LEU A 28 16.80 -8.41 17.85
CA LEU A 28 15.54 -7.89 17.32
C LEU A 28 15.77 -6.98 16.09
N ALA A 29 16.74 -6.07 16.16
CA ALA A 29 17.08 -5.21 15.03
C ALA A 29 17.54 -6.00 13.80
N ILE A 30 18.36 -7.05 13.97
CA ILE A 30 18.79 -7.93 12.86
C ILE A 30 17.60 -8.75 12.34
N SER A 31 16.70 -9.18 13.23
CA SER A 31 15.50 -9.95 12.87
C SER A 31 14.55 -9.15 11.97
N VAL A 32 14.43 -7.84 12.17
CA VAL A 32 13.58 -6.95 11.35
C VAL A 32 14.31 -6.38 10.15
N TYR A 33 15.47 -5.75 10.38
CA TYR A 33 16.20 -4.94 9.41
C TYR A 33 17.43 -5.65 8.84
N GLY A 34 17.50 -6.98 8.96
CA GLY A 34 18.53 -7.78 8.29
C GLY A 34 18.52 -7.53 6.77
N GLY A 35 19.70 -7.31 6.20
CA GLY A 35 19.89 -6.91 4.79
C GLY A 35 20.02 -5.40 4.59
N PHE A 36 19.81 -4.56 5.61
CA PHE A 36 20.12 -3.13 5.55
C PHE A 36 21.58 -2.85 5.89
N PRO A 37 22.10 -1.65 5.55
CA PRO A 37 23.40 -1.21 6.01
C PRO A 37 23.52 -1.33 7.52
N ARG A 38 24.69 -1.77 7.99
CA ARG A 38 24.98 -1.93 9.43
C ARG A 38 24.57 -0.72 10.27
N GLY A 39 24.72 0.50 9.73
CA GLY A 39 24.34 1.73 10.42
C GLY A 39 22.87 1.74 10.84
N VAL A 40 21.97 1.34 9.95
CA VAL A 40 20.52 1.26 10.20
C VAL A 40 20.24 0.23 11.29
N VAL A 41 20.84 -0.96 11.21
CA VAL A 41 20.61 -2.02 12.21
C VAL A 41 21.08 -1.57 13.61
N ALA A 42 22.23 -0.89 13.70
CA ALA A 42 22.76 -0.38 14.95
C ALA A 42 21.91 0.77 15.52
N GLU A 43 21.43 1.67 14.67
CA GLU A 43 20.50 2.76 15.02
C GLU A 43 19.22 2.19 15.63
N ARG A 44 18.59 1.22 14.96
CA ARG A 44 17.34 0.59 15.43
C ARG A 44 17.53 -0.17 16.74
N ALA A 45 18.68 -0.82 16.94
CA ALA A 45 19.01 -1.47 18.21
C ALA A 45 19.19 -0.45 19.35
N ALA A 46 19.86 0.68 19.08
CA ALA A 46 20.05 1.74 20.07
C ALA A 46 18.73 2.40 20.48
N GLU A 47 17.83 2.62 19.52
CA GLU A 47 16.51 3.18 19.80
C GLU A 47 15.66 2.26 20.68
N LEU A 48 15.66 0.95 20.40
CA LEU A 48 14.97 -0.03 21.22
C LEU A 48 15.50 -0.03 22.67
N LEU A 49 16.82 0.08 22.85
CA LEU A 49 17.42 0.22 24.18
C LEU A 49 16.96 1.48 24.90
N ARG A 50 16.89 2.61 24.20
CA ARG A 50 16.37 3.87 24.77
C ARG A 50 14.94 3.70 25.27
N LEU A 51 14.05 3.13 24.44
CA LEU A 51 12.65 2.88 24.81
C LEU A 51 12.53 1.98 26.06
N THR A 52 13.36 0.93 26.16
CA THR A 52 13.38 0.07 27.36
C THR A 52 13.90 0.78 28.61
N GLY A 53 14.82 1.75 28.46
CA GLY A 53 15.34 2.57 29.54
C GLY A 53 14.29 3.55 30.08
N ASP A 54 13.57 4.22 29.19
CA ASP A 54 12.56 5.22 29.54
C ASP A 54 11.39 4.60 30.32
N ILE A 55 10.95 3.40 29.93
CA ILE A 55 9.87 2.66 30.62
C ILE A 55 10.29 2.26 32.05
N ARG A 56 11.56 1.91 32.28
CA ARG A 56 12.06 1.59 33.63
C ARG A 56 12.12 2.83 34.53
N GLN A 57 12.40 4.00 33.97
CA GLN A 57 12.43 5.26 34.71
C GLN A 57 11.01 5.75 35.05
N GLN A 58 10.05 5.60 34.15
CA GLN A 58 8.65 5.97 34.40
C GLN A 58 7.94 5.07 35.42
N ASN A 59 8.31 3.78 35.49
CA ASN A 59 7.73 2.83 36.45
C ASN A 59 8.40 2.85 37.83
N SER A 60 9.41 3.70 38.04
CA SER A 60 10.04 3.88 39.34
C SER A 60 9.30 4.99 40.11
N PRO A 61 8.58 4.68 41.21
CA PRO A 61 7.94 5.72 42.01
C PRO A 61 9.00 6.63 42.58
N THR A 62 8.73 7.93 42.53
CA THR A 62 9.61 9.00 42.99
C THR A 62 10.15 8.68 44.40
N SER A 63 11.43 8.34 44.47
CA SER A 63 12.21 8.39 45.69
C SER A 63 13.56 8.97 45.33
N GLY A 64 13.81 10.15 45.89
CA GLY A 64 15.07 10.86 45.72
C GLY A 64 16.26 10.08 46.26
N SER A 65 17.43 10.68 46.02
CA SER A 65 18.74 10.29 46.51
C SER A 65 19.43 9.13 45.77
N GLY A 66 20.33 9.52 44.86
CA GLY A 66 21.75 9.31 45.14
C GLY A 66 22.46 8.17 44.39
N ARG A 67 23.49 8.57 43.64
CA ARG A 67 24.62 7.78 43.10
C ARG A 67 24.30 6.85 41.92
N GLU A 68 24.40 7.45 40.74
CA GLU A 68 24.80 6.75 39.52
C GLU A 68 26.21 6.14 39.72
N SER A 69 26.24 4.84 40.00
CA SER A 69 27.43 4.03 39.78
C SER A 69 27.37 3.55 38.33
N GLY A 70 27.99 4.32 37.43
CA GLY A 70 28.18 3.93 36.05
C GLY A 70 29.08 2.71 35.97
N HIS A 71 28.49 1.52 36.01
CA HIS A 71 29.13 0.32 35.49
C HIS A 71 29.25 0.50 33.97
N VAL A 72 30.40 0.99 33.53
CA VAL A 72 30.80 0.99 32.13
C VAL A 72 31.04 -0.47 31.75
N LEU A 73 29.99 -1.13 31.26
CA LEU A 73 30.11 -2.44 30.62
C LEU A 73 31.09 -2.30 29.45
N PRO A 74 32.07 -3.21 29.29
CA PRO A 74 33.00 -3.15 28.18
C PRO A 74 32.23 -3.14 26.85
N GLN A 75 32.48 -2.13 26.01
CA GLN A 75 31.85 -2.01 24.70
C GLN A 75 32.27 -3.22 23.85
N ARG A 76 31.36 -4.20 23.71
CA ARG A 76 31.56 -5.37 22.86
C ARG A 76 31.72 -4.92 21.42
N THR A 77 32.71 -5.46 20.71
CA THR A 77 32.90 -5.11 19.30
C THR A 77 31.75 -5.66 18.46
N TRP A 78 31.32 -4.91 17.46
CA TRP A 78 30.19 -5.32 16.59
C TRP A 78 30.38 -6.72 15.99
N THR A 79 31.61 -7.07 15.59
CA THR A 79 31.94 -8.39 15.03
C THR A 79 31.71 -9.51 16.04
N GLU A 80 31.98 -9.25 17.32
CA GLU A 80 31.72 -10.20 18.40
C GLU A 80 30.21 -10.32 18.67
N THR A 81 29.46 -9.21 18.67
CA THR A 81 27.99 -9.22 18.76
C THR A 81 27.37 -10.07 17.66
N LEU A 82 27.78 -9.87 16.40
CA LEU A 82 27.27 -10.65 15.27
C LEU A 82 27.56 -12.16 15.44
N ARG A 83 28.78 -12.51 15.86
CA ARG A 83 29.16 -13.91 16.10
C ARG A 83 28.29 -14.56 17.16
N LEU A 84 27.99 -13.85 18.25
CA LEU A 84 27.14 -14.36 19.33
C LEU A 84 25.67 -14.53 18.91
N LEU A 85 25.23 -13.77 17.92
CA LEU A 85 23.87 -13.83 17.36
C LEU A 85 23.75 -14.73 16.14
N GLY A 86 24.80 -15.47 15.76
CA GLY A 86 24.78 -16.28 14.53
C GLY A 86 24.56 -15.43 13.27
N ALA A 87 25.01 -14.17 13.28
CA ALA A 87 24.89 -13.23 12.19
C ALA A 87 26.25 -12.89 11.58
N HIS A 88 26.24 -12.39 10.34
CA HIS A 88 27.44 -12.02 9.60
C HIS A 88 27.22 -10.79 8.74
N ARG A 89 28.35 -10.22 8.30
CA ARG A 89 28.35 -9.12 7.34
C ARG A 89 28.35 -9.68 5.93
N VAL A 90 27.59 -9.04 5.05
CA VAL A 90 27.59 -9.32 3.61
C VAL A 90 28.09 -8.07 2.90
N GLN A 91 29.22 -8.20 2.22
CA GLN A 91 29.81 -7.12 1.43
C GLN A 91 29.09 -7.04 0.08
N SER A 92 28.41 -5.93 -0.19
CA SER A 92 27.86 -5.65 -1.52
C SER A 92 28.97 -5.16 -2.44
N GLY A 93 29.39 -6.02 -3.37
CA GLY A 93 30.60 -5.84 -4.18
C GLY A 93 30.55 -4.77 -5.28
N GLY A 94 29.85 -3.64 -5.14
CA GLY A 94 29.80 -2.69 -6.27
C GLY A 94 29.23 -1.29 -6.10
N GLN A 95 28.72 -0.86 -4.95
CA GLN A 95 28.23 0.52 -4.82
C GLN A 95 28.40 1.02 -3.40
N ALA A 96 28.43 2.34 -3.20
CA ALA A 96 28.75 3.05 -1.96
C ALA A 96 27.83 2.75 -0.74
N ASP A 97 27.04 1.69 -0.81
CA ASP A 97 26.17 1.19 0.23
C ASP A 97 26.94 0.19 1.11
N GLY A 98 27.11 0.54 2.39
CA GLY A 98 28.00 -0.18 3.31
C GLY A 98 27.59 -1.64 3.59
N ASP A 99 28.48 -2.38 4.25
CA ASP A 99 28.25 -3.77 4.70
C ASP A 99 26.84 -3.97 5.27
N THR A 100 26.09 -4.93 4.71
CA THR A 100 24.77 -5.34 5.25
C THR A 100 24.92 -6.47 6.27
N VAL A 101 23.87 -6.74 7.04
CA VAL A 101 23.90 -7.73 8.13
C VAL A 101 22.79 -8.77 7.96
N SER A 102 23.11 -10.06 8.09
CA SER A 102 22.12 -11.15 8.01
C SER A 102 22.46 -12.33 8.91
N PHE A 103 21.46 -13.13 9.28
CA PHE A 103 21.69 -14.40 9.97
C PHE A 103 22.35 -15.42 9.04
N HIS A 104 23.17 -16.31 9.59
CA HIS A 104 23.76 -17.41 8.83
C HIS A 104 22.72 -18.39 8.28
N ARG A 105 21.60 -18.58 9.00
CA ARG A 105 20.55 -19.53 8.60
C ARG A 105 19.23 -18.82 8.33
N PRO A 106 18.60 -19.11 7.17
CA PRO A 106 17.21 -18.71 6.93
C PRO A 106 16.27 -19.33 7.98
N GLY A 107 15.32 -18.55 8.49
CA GLY A 107 14.31 -19.01 9.45
C GLY A 107 14.68 -18.88 10.95
N VAL A 108 15.88 -18.37 11.27
CA VAL A 108 16.22 -18.01 12.66
C VAL A 108 15.29 -16.89 13.17
N THR A 109 15.01 -15.89 12.33
CA THR A 109 14.06 -14.81 12.61
C THR A 109 12.70 -15.33 13.09
N ASP A 110 12.10 -16.28 12.38
CA ASP A 110 10.78 -16.82 12.73
C ASP A 110 10.80 -17.54 14.08
N THR A 111 11.90 -18.24 14.37
CA THR A 111 12.10 -18.92 15.66
C THR A 111 12.24 -17.91 16.79
N VAL A 112 12.99 -16.82 16.58
CA VAL A 112 13.16 -15.74 17.56
C VAL A 112 11.81 -15.13 17.91
N TRP A 113 10.98 -14.81 16.91
CA TRP A 113 9.64 -14.28 17.13
C TRP A 113 8.73 -15.27 17.86
N GLU A 114 8.72 -16.55 17.47
CA GLU A 114 7.92 -17.60 18.12
C GLU A 114 8.25 -17.69 19.62
N ILE A 115 9.54 -17.66 19.98
CA ILE A 115 9.98 -17.76 21.37
C ILE A 115 9.64 -16.49 22.15
N LEU A 116 10.00 -15.32 21.61
CA LEU A 116 9.78 -14.05 22.30
C LEU A 116 8.30 -13.75 22.52
N CYS A 117 7.45 -13.97 21.53
CA CYS A 117 6.01 -13.72 21.66
C CYS A 117 5.33 -14.67 22.64
N ARG A 118 5.87 -15.89 22.82
CA ARG A 118 5.34 -16.88 23.76
C ARG A 118 5.80 -16.62 25.19
N GLU A 119 7.06 -16.22 25.37
CA GLU A 119 7.70 -16.12 26.69
C GLU A 119 7.67 -14.70 27.27
N HIS A 120 7.57 -13.66 26.43
CA HIS A 120 7.68 -12.25 26.80
C HIS A 120 6.54 -11.43 26.20
N GLY A 121 5.30 -11.83 26.48
CA GLY A 121 4.10 -11.12 26.00
C GLY A 121 4.00 -9.67 26.53
N ASP A 122 4.67 -9.38 27.64
CA ASP A 122 4.80 -8.04 28.22
C ASP A 122 5.61 -7.07 27.34
N LEU A 123 6.47 -7.58 26.46
CA LEU A 123 7.25 -6.76 25.53
C LEU A 123 6.45 -6.32 24.29
N LEU A 124 5.26 -6.90 24.04
CA LEU A 124 4.52 -6.66 22.80
C LEU A 124 4.18 -5.18 22.55
N PRO A 125 3.65 -4.40 23.52
CA PRO A 125 3.37 -2.98 23.30
C PRO A 125 4.63 -2.21 22.92
N LEU A 126 5.74 -2.47 23.63
CA LEU A 126 7.04 -1.83 23.38
C LEU A 126 7.59 -2.15 21.99
N LEU A 127 7.48 -3.41 21.55
CA LEU A 127 7.89 -3.83 20.21
C LEU A 127 7.05 -3.14 19.14
N HIS A 128 5.73 -3.04 19.33
CA HIS A 128 4.86 -2.34 18.39
C HIS A 128 5.19 -0.84 18.33
N THR A 129 5.44 -0.18 19.46
CA THR A 129 5.91 1.23 19.50
C THR A 129 7.22 1.40 18.76
N TRP A 130 8.19 0.50 18.98
CA TRP A 130 9.47 0.53 18.27
C TRP A 130 9.32 0.24 16.77
N LEU A 131 8.40 -0.62 16.36
CA LEU A 131 8.16 -0.88 14.93
C LEU A 131 7.44 0.29 14.24
N ALA A 132 6.61 1.04 14.96
CA ALA A 132 5.93 2.22 14.43
C ALA A 132 6.88 3.40 14.16
N SER A 133 8.02 3.49 14.85
CA SER A 133 8.94 4.63 14.78
C SER A 133 9.98 4.53 13.65
N THR A 134 9.63 4.13 12.43
CA THR A 134 10.61 3.83 11.36
C THR A 134 11.17 5.04 10.59
N GLY A 135 10.57 6.22 10.76
CA GLY A 135 10.75 7.35 9.84
C GLY A 135 10.03 7.12 8.50
N HIS A 136 10.33 7.94 7.49
CA HIS A 136 9.61 7.97 6.21
C HIS A 136 10.21 7.08 5.10
N GLU A 137 11.25 6.28 5.39
CA GLU A 137 11.85 5.40 4.39
C GLU A 137 10.94 4.20 4.10
N ALA A 138 10.44 4.09 2.86
CA ALA A 138 9.48 3.07 2.44
C ALA A 138 9.96 1.63 2.74
N ASP A 139 11.24 1.33 2.51
CA ASP A 139 11.79 -0.01 2.78
C ASP A 139 11.79 -0.33 4.29
N ARG A 140 11.99 0.67 5.16
CA ARG A 140 11.93 0.48 6.62
C ARG A 140 10.49 0.24 7.08
N ILE A 141 9.54 1.01 6.54
CA ILE A 141 8.10 0.84 6.81
C ILE A 141 7.66 -0.56 6.38
N GLU A 142 8.05 -1.02 5.19
CA GLU A 142 7.73 -2.35 4.69
C GLU A 142 8.28 -3.45 5.61
N ARG A 143 9.51 -3.31 6.09
CA ARG A 143 10.13 -4.27 7.01
C ARG A 143 9.47 -4.29 8.38
N ALA A 144 9.20 -3.12 8.94
CA ALA A 144 8.54 -3.03 10.23
C ALA A 144 7.12 -3.60 10.20
N GLY A 145 6.36 -3.29 9.15
CA GLY A 145 5.01 -3.85 8.96
C GLY A 145 5.02 -5.37 8.84
N ARG A 146 5.95 -5.95 8.06
CA ARG A 146 6.11 -7.41 7.99
C ARG A 146 6.50 -8.04 9.32
N ALA A 147 7.40 -7.41 10.07
CA ALA A 147 7.77 -7.90 11.39
C ALA A 147 6.60 -7.85 12.37
N ALA A 148 5.82 -6.78 12.37
CA ALA A 148 4.59 -6.68 13.15
C ALA A 148 3.58 -7.77 12.77
N ALA A 149 3.47 -8.11 11.48
CA ALA A 149 2.64 -9.22 11.02
C ALA A 149 3.16 -10.59 11.48
N SER A 150 4.48 -10.81 11.50
CA SER A 150 5.08 -12.01 12.08
C SER A 150 4.79 -12.15 13.59
N VAL A 151 4.83 -11.03 14.33
CA VAL A 151 4.43 -10.98 15.74
C VAL A 151 2.94 -11.31 15.90
N ALA A 152 2.08 -10.77 15.03
CA ALA A 152 0.66 -11.09 15.00
C ALA A 152 0.42 -12.59 14.72
N ALA A 153 1.09 -13.18 13.74
CA ALA A 153 1.00 -14.60 13.45
C ALA A 153 1.44 -15.46 14.66
N ALA A 154 2.57 -15.12 15.28
CA ALA A 154 3.10 -15.83 16.45
C ALA A 154 2.19 -15.73 17.69
N THR A 155 1.40 -14.66 17.81
CA THR A 155 0.45 -14.46 18.92
C THR A 155 -0.98 -14.89 18.59
N GLY A 156 -1.24 -15.43 17.39
CA GLY A 156 -2.59 -15.77 16.94
C GLY A 156 -3.51 -14.55 16.80
N GLY A 157 -2.96 -13.42 16.38
CA GLY A 157 -3.66 -12.15 16.15
C GLY A 157 -3.76 -11.22 17.36
N ARG A 158 -3.47 -11.68 18.58
CA ARG A 158 -3.65 -10.86 19.80
C ARG A 158 -2.84 -9.57 19.80
N SER A 159 -1.63 -9.56 19.23
CA SER A 159 -0.79 -8.35 19.23
C SER A 159 -1.31 -7.24 18.31
N LEU A 160 -2.30 -7.52 17.44
CA LEU A 160 -2.90 -6.50 16.57
C LEU A 160 -3.64 -5.41 17.37
N GLU A 161 -4.09 -5.71 18.59
CA GLU A 161 -4.69 -4.74 19.50
C GLU A 161 -3.75 -3.56 19.78
N CYS A 162 -2.42 -3.78 19.77
CA CYS A 162 -1.42 -2.74 19.99
C CYS A 162 -1.31 -1.73 18.84
N LEU A 163 -1.88 -2.01 17.66
CA LEU A 163 -1.77 -1.10 16.51
C LEU A 163 -2.68 0.13 16.64
N ARG A 164 -3.82 0.00 17.33
CA ARG A 164 -4.81 1.09 17.45
C ARG A 164 -4.21 2.32 18.12
N ASP A 165 -3.51 2.11 19.22
CA ASP A 165 -2.91 3.20 20.01
C ASP A 165 -1.71 3.87 19.31
N LEU A 166 -1.18 3.24 18.26
CA LEU A 166 -0.01 3.73 17.53
C LEU A 166 -0.39 4.46 16.25
N ALA A 167 -1.52 4.12 15.64
CA ALA A 167 -1.99 4.70 14.39
C ALA A 167 -2.00 6.24 14.33
N PRO A 168 -2.27 7.00 15.42
CA PRO A 168 -2.24 8.47 15.36
C PRO A 168 -0.86 9.08 15.06
N THR A 169 0.23 8.31 15.16
CA THR A 169 1.59 8.84 14.89
C THR A 169 1.88 8.94 13.39
N PRO A 170 2.66 9.92 12.90
CA PRO A 170 2.73 10.26 11.47
C PRO A 170 3.13 9.10 10.52
N GLU A 171 3.94 8.13 10.99
CA GLU A 171 4.42 6.98 10.22
C GLU A 171 3.66 5.67 10.51
N ALA A 172 2.97 5.58 11.65
CA ALA A 172 2.32 4.35 12.07
C ALA A 172 1.18 3.88 11.17
N PRO A 173 0.38 4.72 10.47
CA PRO A 173 -0.66 4.25 9.58
C PRO A 173 -0.11 3.35 8.49
N GLU A 174 1.06 3.64 7.94
CA GLU A 174 1.65 2.82 6.87
C GLU A 174 2.25 1.52 7.43
N VAL A 175 2.88 1.56 8.61
CA VAL A 175 3.36 0.34 9.29
C VAL A 175 2.18 -0.56 9.67
N ALA A 176 1.11 0.01 10.23
CA ALA A 176 -0.12 -0.69 10.58
C ALA A 176 -0.79 -1.26 9.33
N ALA A 177 -0.85 -0.50 8.23
CA ALA A 177 -1.36 -0.97 6.96
C ALA A 177 -0.59 -2.19 6.43
N ARG A 178 0.74 -2.12 6.42
CA ARG A 178 1.61 -3.23 6.00
C ARG A 178 1.46 -4.44 6.91
N CYS A 179 1.30 -4.22 8.22
CA CYS A 179 1.02 -5.27 9.20
C CYS A 179 -0.31 -5.97 8.90
N LEU A 180 -1.41 -5.22 8.83
CA LEU A 180 -2.76 -5.76 8.65
C LEU A 180 -2.93 -6.45 7.31
N GLY A 181 -2.43 -5.84 6.24
CA GLY A 181 -2.44 -6.45 4.92
C GLY A 181 -1.71 -7.80 4.92
N THR A 182 -0.49 -7.86 5.48
CA THR A 182 0.30 -9.10 5.55
C THR A 182 -0.35 -10.15 6.47
N ALA A 183 -0.87 -9.72 7.62
CA ALA A 183 -1.54 -10.60 8.59
C ALA A 183 -2.84 -11.19 8.02
N ALA A 184 -3.55 -10.47 7.14
CA ALA A 184 -4.74 -11.00 6.46
C ALA A 184 -4.46 -12.22 5.57
N GLY A 185 -3.21 -12.39 5.11
CA GLY A 185 -2.77 -13.56 4.35
C GLY A 185 -2.30 -14.74 5.19
N ASP A 186 -2.10 -14.56 6.51
CA ASP A 186 -1.62 -15.62 7.40
C ASP A 186 -2.81 -16.30 8.12
N PRO A 187 -2.99 -17.63 8.01
CA PRO A 187 -4.13 -18.30 8.62
C PRO A 187 -4.27 -18.12 10.15
N ALA A 188 -3.17 -17.86 10.86
CA ALA A 188 -3.17 -17.69 12.31
C ALA A 188 -3.66 -16.30 12.76
N SER A 189 -3.54 -15.28 11.91
CA SER A 189 -3.93 -13.90 12.23
C SER A 189 -4.97 -13.30 11.28
N ALA A 190 -5.33 -13.99 10.19
CA ALA A 190 -6.22 -13.48 9.15
C ALA A 190 -7.56 -13.00 9.68
N ARG A 191 -8.20 -13.79 10.55
CA ARG A 191 -9.49 -13.43 11.14
C ARG A 191 -9.42 -12.12 11.94
N ALA A 192 -8.44 -12.00 12.83
CA ALA A 192 -8.27 -10.81 13.65
C ALA A 192 -7.90 -9.58 12.80
N ALA A 193 -7.08 -9.76 11.76
CA ALA A 193 -6.74 -8.70 10.82
C ALA A 193 -7.97 -8.22 10.03
N SER A 194 -8.79 -9.14 9.52
CA SER A 194 -10.05 -8.81 8.83
C SER A 194 -11.03 -8.09 9.76
N GLU A 195 -11.27 -8.61 10.97
CA GLU A 195 -12.17 -7.97 11.95
C GLU A 195 -11.71 -6.53 12.26
N LEU A 196 -10.39 -6.31 12.40
CA LEU A 196 -9.84 -4.97 12.66
C LEU A 196 -9.95 -4.03 11.46
N LEU A 197 -9.66 -4.51 10.24
CA LEU A 197 -9.82 -3.74 9.01
C LEU A 197 -11.28 -3.31 8.80
N GLU A 198 -12.23 -4.22 9.05
CA GLU A 198 -13.65 -3.91 8.96
C GLU A 198 -14.07 -2.87 9.99
N GLN A 199 -13.64 -3.02 11.24
CA GLN A 199 -13.90 -2.04 12.29
C GLN A 199 -13.34 -0.66 11.90
N TRP A 200 -12.05 -0.58 11.55
CA TRP A 200 -11.36 0.68 11.25
C TRP A 200 -11.87 1.37 9.98
N SER A 201 -12.49 0.62 9.06
CA SER A 201 -13.10 1.20 7.85
C SER A 201 -14.29 2.13 8.16
N THR A 202 -14.90 1.97 9.34
CA THR A 202 -16.09 2.73 9.79
C THR A 202 -15.82 3.68 10.95
N GLU A 203 -14.59 3.72 11.46
CA GLU A 203 -14.19 4.62 12.54
C GLU A 203 -14.13 6.07 12.05
N THR A 204 -14.31 7.06 12.93
CA THR A 204 -14.18 8.48 12.55
C THR A 204 -12.74 8.95 12.47
N GLU A 205 -11.81 8.22 13.10
CA GLU A 205 -10.41 8.62 13.17
C GLU A 205 -9.71 8.46 11.81
N THR A 206 -9.26 9.58 11.25
CA THR A 206 -8.65 9.62 9.91
C THR A 206 -7.40 8.75 9.79
N ALA A 207 -6.60 8.65 10.86
CA ALA A 207 -5.40 7.82 10.87
C ALA A 207 -5.70 6.32 10.69
N LEU A 208 -6.73 5.80 11.35
CA LEU A 208 -7.18 4.40 11.22
C LEU A 208 -7.72 4.14 9.81
N ARG A 209 -8.58 5.03 9.30
CA ARG A 209 -9.12 4.94 7.93
C ARG A 209 -8.02 4.98 6.87
N LYS A 210 -7.02 5.84 7.05
CA LYS A 210 -5.84 5.92 6.18
C LYS A 210 -5.03 4.62 6.22
N ALA A 211 -4.86 4.00 7.39
CA ALA A 211 -4.22 2.70 7.50
C ALA A 211 -5.00 1.61 6.73
N VAL A 212 -6.34 1.61 6.80
CA VAL A 212 -7.16 0.68 5.99
C VAL A 212 -6.99 0.94 4.50
N ALA A 213 -6.99 2.21 4.06
CA ALA A 213 -6.79 2.56 2.65
C ALA A 213 -5.43 2.06 2.12
N HIS A 214 -4.36 2.23 2.89
CA HIS A 214 -3.03 1.71 2.54
C HIS A 214 -2.96 0.18 2.61
N ALA A 215 -3.68 -0.46 3.54
CA ALA A 215 -3.73 -1.93 3.64
C ALA A 215 -4.44 -2.56 2.44
N CYS A 216 -5.33 -1.81 1.80
CA CYS A 216 -6.00 -2.22 0.58
C CYS A 216 -5.08 -2.22 -0.64
N ALA A 217 -3.88 -1.64 -0.60
CA ALA A 217 -2.94 -1.72 -1.72
C ALA A 217 -2.53 -3.17 -2.01
N PRO A 218 -2.35 -3.56 -3.29
CA PRO A 218 -1.91 -4.91 -3.62
C PRO A 218 -0.51 -5.18 -3.08
N HIS A 219 -0.35 -6.26 -2.34
CA HIS A 219 0.94 -6.76 -1.91
C HIS A 219 0.94 -8.30 -1.87
N ARG A 220 2.13 -8.90 -1.79
CA ARG A 220 2.28 -10.35 -1.69
C ARG A 220 1.57 -10.85 -0.42
N ALA A 221 0.68 -11.84 -0.58
CA ALA A 221 -0.18 -12.37 0.48
C ALA A 221 -1.14 -11.33 1.11
N GLY A 222 -1.56 -10.32 0.34
CA GLY A 222 -2.54 -9.33 0.79
C GLY A 222 -3.98 -9.74 0.62
N LEU A 223 -4.86 -8.77 0.87
CA LEU A 223 -6.31 -8.93 0.80
C LEU A 223 -6.73 -9.35 -0.62
N PRO A 224 -7.69 -10.30 -0.76
CA PRO A 224 -8.32 -10.57 -2.03
C PRO A 224 -8.94 -9.29 -2.62
N VAL A 225 -8.83 -9.08 -3.94
CA VAL A 225 -9.27 -7.85 -4.62
C VAL A 225 -10.71 -7.46 -4.28
N GLY A 226 -11.64 -8.42 -4.21
CA GLY A 226 -13.04 -8.14 -3.85
C GLY A 226 -13.18 -7.58 -2.43
N HIS A 227 -12.48 -8.16 -1.46
CA HIS A 227 -12.53 -7.69 -0.08
C HIS A 227 -11.86 -6.31 0.08
N ALA A 228 -10.74 -6.07 -0.62
CA ALA A 228 -10.11 -4.75 -0.66
C ALA A 228 -11.07 -3.69 -1.25
N LEU A 229 -11.76 -4.02 -2.34
CA LEU A 229 -12.78 -3.15 -2.95
C LEU A 229 -13.96 -2.86 -2.01
N ASP A 230 -14.40 -3.85 -1.23
CA ASP A 230 -15.47 -3.64 -0.25
C ASP A 230 -15.04 -2.74 0.92
N LEU A 231 -13.80 -2.88 1.41
CA LEU A 231 -13.24 -1.98 2.42
C LEU A 231 -13.08 -0.56 1.88
N MET A 232 -12.56 -0.42 0.66
CA MET A 232 -12.45 0.87 -0.03
C MET A 232 -13.82 1.53 -0.20
N HIS A 233 -14.88 0.77 -0.51
CA HIS A 233 -16.23 1.31 -0.59
C HIS A 233 -16.73 1.84 0.76
N ARG A 234 -16.60 1.04 1.84
CA ARG A 234 -17.01 1.43 3.20
C ARG A 234 -16.31 2.70 3.68
N LEU A 235 -15.02 2.84 3.35
CA LEU A 235 -14.27 4.06 3.64
C LEU A 235 -14.90 5.29 3.00
N MET A 236 -15.51 5.17 1.81
CA MET A 236 -16.14 6.30 1.10
C MET A 236 -17.60 6.55 1.54
N GLU A 237 -18.26 5.57 2.15
CA GLU A 237 -19.61 5.72 2.72
C GLU A 237 -19.64 6.46 4.06
N THR A 238 -18.47 6.60 4.71
CA THR A 238 -18.34 7.22 6.04
C THR A 238 -17.52 8.52 5.98
N PRO A 239 -17.91 9.53 5.19
CA PRO A 239 -17.19 10.79 5.12
C PRO A 239 -17.25 11.53 6.47
N THR A 240 -16.13 12.12 6.89
CA THR A 240 -16.04 12.86 8.16
C THR A 240 -16.19 14.37 7.96
N GLY A 241 -16.08 14.85 6.72
CA GLY A 241 -16.11 16.28 6.37
C GLY A 241 -14.82 17.02 6.72
N GLU A 242 -13.78 16.30 7.13
CA GLU A 242 -12.50 16.87 7.56
C GLU A 242 -11.54 17.07 6.38
N PRO A 243 -10.62 18.06 6.42
CA PRO A 243 -9.63 18.26 5.36
C PRO A 243 -8.76 17.02 5.09
N GLU A 244 -8.51 16.24 6.13
CA GLU A 244 -7.71 15.01 6.09
C GLU A 244 -8.43 13.85 5.38
N GLU A 245 -9.74 13.97 5.14
CA GLU A 245 -10.51 13.00 4.37
C GLU A 245 -10.01 12.91 2.93
N MET A 246 -9.52 14.02 2.35
CA MET A 246 -8.94 14.01 1.02
C MET A 246 -7.70 13.11 0.94
N ALA A 247 -6.94 12.97 2.05
CA ALA A 247 -5.81 12.05 2.10
C ALA A 247 -6.27 10.59 2.06
N VAL A 248 -7.40 10.26 2.69
CA VAL A 248 -8.02 8.92 2.61
C VAL A 248 -8.51 8.65 1.19
N VAL A 249 -9.23 9.59 0.57
CA VAL A 249 -9.70 9.48 -0.82
C VAL A 249 -8.53 9.27 -1.78
N THR A 250 -7.44 10.03 -1.62
CA THR A 250 -6.23 9.90 -2.45
C THR A 250 -5.56 8.54 -2.24
N ALA A 251 -5.48 8.05 -1.00
CA ALA A 251 -4.91 6.74 -0.71
C ALA A 251 -5.75 5.60 -1.34
N VAL A 252 -7.07 5.72 -1.29
CA VAL A 252 -7.99 4.76 -1.95
C VAL A 252 -7.85 4.83 -3.47
N ALA A 253 -7.77 6.02 -4.06
CA ALA A 253 -7.56 6.18 -5.50
C ALA A 253 -6.24 5.50 -5.93
N SER A 254 -5.16 5.72 -5.18
CA SER A 254 -3.88 5.07 -5.43
C SER A 254 -3.97 3.55 -5.32
N ALA A 255 -4.67 3.01 -4.32
CA ALA A 255 -4.85 1.57 -4.16
C ALA A 255 -5.62 0.95 -5.35
N LEU A 256 -6.64 1.62 -5.88
CA LEU A 256 -7.38 1.17 -7.09
C LEU A 256 -6.46 1.09 -8.31
N VAL A 257 -5.69 2.16 -8.56
CA VAL A 257 -4.73 2.22 -9.67
C VAL A 257 -3.71 1.08 -9.56
N GLN A 258 -3.20 0.84 -8.35
CA GLN A 258 -2.24 -0.24 -8.09
C GLN A 258 -2.85 -1.62 -8.34
N HIS A 259 -4.09 -1.88 -7.89
CA HIS A 259 -4.80 -3.15 -8.16
C HIS A 259 -4.99 -3.41 -9.64
N PHE A 260 -5.33 -2.36 -10.40
CA PHE A 260 -5.45 -2.47 -11.84
C PHE A 260 -4.10 -2.75 -12.50
N ALA A 261 -3.07 -1.98 -12.16
CA ALA A 261 -1.74 -2.12 -12.74
C ALA A 261 -1.13 -3.51 -12.48
N ALA A 262 -1.18 -3.98 -11.23
CA ALA A 262 -0.59 -5.24 -10.80
C ALA A 262 -1.48 -6.48 -11.07
N GLY A 263 -2.77 -6.28 -11.32
CA GLY A 263 -3.75 -7.34 -11.44
C GLY A 263 -3.68 -8.10 -12.77
N ASP A 264 -4.09 -9.36 -12.74
CA ASP A 264 -4.38 -10.13 -13.96
C ASP A 264 -5.67 -9.64 -14.64
N SER A 265 -6.03 -10.23 -15.77
CA SER A 265 -7.24 -9.83 -16.52
C SER A 265 -8.52 -9.92 -15.69
N ARG A 266 -8.63 -10.89 -14.77
CA ARG A 266 -9.81 -11.07 -13.92
C ARG A 266 -9.86 -9.98 -12.84
N ALA A 267 -8.73 -9.70 -12.20
CA ALA A 267 -8.63 -8.63 -11.20
C ALA A 267 -8.95 -7.27 -11.83
N ARG A 268 -8.40 -6.97 -13.01
CA ARG A 268 -8.69 -5.74 -13.77
C ARG A 268 -10.19 -5.61 -14.09
N ALA A 269 -10.81 -6.66 -14.61
CA ALA A 269 -12.26 -6.67 -14.87
C ALA A 269 -13.09 -6.44 -13.59
N THR A 270 -12.67 -7.03 -12.47
CA THR A 270 -13.34 -6.86 -11.17
C THR A 270 -13.27 -5.40 -10.69
N VAL A 271 -12.11 -4.76 -10.80
CA VAL A 271 -11.92 -3.35 -10.44
C VAL A 271 -12.80 -2.46 -11.32
N LEU A 272 -12.80 -2.67 -12.65
CA LEU A 272 -13.61 -1.88 -13.58
C LEU A 272 -15.11 -2.02 -13.33
N ALA A 273 -15.58 -3.26 -13.12
CA ALA A 273 -16.98 -3.50 -12.80
C ALA A 273 -17.41 -2.77 -11.52
N ARG A 274 -16.58 -2.82 -10.47
CA ARG A 274 -16.86 -2.13 -9.20
C ARG A 274 -16.87 -0.62 -9.35
N MET A 275 -15.91 -0.05 -10.09
CA MET A 275 -15.88 1.39 -10.37
C MET A 275 -17.13 1.84 -11.14
N ARG A 276 -17.58 1.04 -12.11
CA ARG A 276 -18.83 1.31 -12.85
C ARG A 276 -20.09 1.26 -11.96
N ASP A 277 -20.05 0.50 -10.87
CA ASP A 277 -21.14 0.56 -9.90
C ASP A 277 -21.07 1.82 -9.05
N TRP A 278 -19.86 2.29 -8.72
CA TRP A 278 -19.64 3.51 -7.93
C TRP A 278 -19.91 4.80 -8.71
N THR A 279 -19.77 4.82 -10.03
CA THR A 279 -20.17 5.97 -10.88
C THR A 279 -21.65 6.29 -10.78
N LYS A 280 -22.48 5.29 -10.45
CA LYS A 280 -23.93 5.43 -10.30
C LYS A 280 -24.33 5.96 -8.92
N SER A 281 -23.39 5.98 -7.97
CA SER A 281 -23.62 6.51 -6.63
C SER A 281 -23.29 7.99 -6.59
N ASP A 282 -24.21 8.78 -6.02
CA ASP A 282 -23.93 10.18 -5.71
C ASP A 282 -22.86 10.30 -4.61
N GLY A 283 -22.04 11.34 -4.66
CA GLY A 283 -21.07 11.68 -3.60
C GLY A 283 -19.66 11.13 -3.81
N VAL A 284 -18.98 10.77 -2.72
CA VAL A 284 -17.56 10.43 -2.69
C VAL A 284 -17.20 9.22 -3.58
N PRO A 285 -17.98 8.11 -3.64
CA PRO A 285 -17.67 6.99 -4.53
C PRO A 285 -17.62 7.40 -6.02
N GLY A 286 -18.59 8.19 -6.48
CA GLY A 286 -18.61 8.73 -7.84
C GLY A 286 -17.38 9.60 -8.12
N LEU A 287 -17.02 10.48 -7.19
CA LEU A 287 -15.83 11.33 -7.31
C LEU A 287 -14.53 10.52 -7.35
N LEU A 288 -14.42 9.49 -6.51
CA LEU A 288 -13.25 8.60 -6.45
C LEU A 288 -13.02 7.90 -7.79
N THR A 289 -14.08 7.46 -8.46
CA THR A 289 -13.93 6.81 -9.78
C THR A 289 -13.40 7.77 -10.82
N ALA A 290 -13.87 9.01 -10.83
CA ALA A 290 -13.36 10.07 -11.71
C ALA A 290 -11.89 10.41 -11.41
N LEU A 291 -11.49 10.41 -10.13
CA LEU A 291 -10.11 10.66 -9.70
C LEU A 291 -9.14 9.56 -10.12
N ALA A 292 -9.50 8.29 -9.93
CA ALA A 292 -8.61 7.16 -10.18
C ALA A 292 -8.51 6.76 -11.66
N PHE A 293 -9.60 6.92 -12.42
CA PHE A 293 -9.68 6.37 -13.77
C PHE A 293 -8.67 6.93 -14.77
N PRO A 294 -8.33 8.24 -14.81
CA PRO A 294 -7.32 8.77 -15.72
C PRO A 294 -5.95 8.09 -15.61
N ASP A 295 -5.52 7.80 -14.37
CA ASP A 295 -4.26 7.10 -14.10
C ASP A 295 -4.35 5.64 -14.55
N MET A 296 -5.48 4.97 -14.32
CA MET A 296 -5.71 3.60 -14.80
C MET A 296 -5.76 3.50 -16.33
N ALA A 297 -6.38 4.49 -16.99
CA ALA A 297 -6.44 4.58 -18.44
C ALA A 297 -5.02 4.75 -19.02
N SER A 298 -4.13 5.40 -18.29
CA SER A 298 -2.74 5.63 -18.69
C SER A 298 -1.78 4.50 -18.30
N ALA A 299 -2.18 3.60 -17.39
CA ALA A 299 -1.28 2.60 -16.79
C ALA A 299 -0.80 1.51 -17.77
N ASP A 300 -1.66 1.06 -18.69
CA ASP A 300 -1.35 -0.05 -19.62
C ASP A 300 -2.13 0.09 -20.94
N LEU A 301 -1.63 0.95 -21.83
CA LEU A 301 -2.25 1.22 -23.14
C LEU A 301 -2.36 -0.03 -24.01
N THR A 302 -1.40 -0.95 -23.90
CA THR A 302 -1.39 -2.21 -24.65
C THR A 302 -2.57 -3.07 -24.26
N TRP A 303 -2.83 -3.25 -22.96
CA TRP A 303 -3.98 -4.01 -22.48
C TRP A 303 -5.31 -3.40 -22.93
N TRP A 304 -5.46 -2.07 -22.81
CA TRP A 304 -6.67 -1.38 -23.29
C TRP A 304 -6.88 -1.57 -24.80
N SER A 305 -5.80 -1.45 -25.58
CA SER A 305 -5.82 -1.62 -27.04
C SER A 305 -6.23 -3.03 -27.48
N GLU A 306 -5.86 -4.05 -26.69
CA GLU A 306 -6.28 -5.43 -26.94
C GLU A 306 -7.72 -5.70 -26.51
N ARG A 307 -8.14 -5.20 -25.34
CA ARG A 307 -9.42 -5.57 -24.74
C ARG A 307 -10.61 -4.85 -25.34
N ILE A 308 -10.51 -3.54 -25.59
CA ILE A 308 -11.66 -2.75 -26.06
C ILE A 308 -12.24 -3.31 -27.38
N PRO A 309 -11.46 -3.63 -28.41
CA PRO A 309 -12.06 -4.17 -29.64
C PRO A 309 -12.71 -5.56 -29.48
N GLY A 310 -12.33 -6.32 -28.44
CA GLY A 310 -12.71 -7.72 -28.27
C GLY A 310 -13.69 -8.02 -27.13
N ASP A 311 -13.96 -7.05 -26.26
CA ASP A 311 -14.77 -7.22 -25.06
C ASP A 311 -15.75 -6.04 -24.90
N ALA A 312 -17.04 -6.33 -25.10
CA ALA A 312 -18.11 -5.34 -25.06
C ALA A 312 -18.32 -4.78 -23.65
N GLU A 313 -18.17 -5.59 -22.61
CA GLU A 313 -18.35 -5.15 -21.22
C GLU A 313 -17.21 -4.21 -20.79
N VAL A 314 -15.98 -4.54 -21.16
CA VAL A 314 -14.81 -3.67 -20.91
C VAL A 314 -14.95 -2.36 -21.69
N THR A 315 -15.44 -2.41 -22.93
CA THR A 315 -15.66 -1.21 -23.75
C THR A 315 -16.72 -0.30 -23.14
N GLU A 316 -17.87 -0.85 -22.77
CA GLU A 316 -18.95 -0.09 -22.13
C GLU A 316 -18.46 0.55 -20.83
N GLY A 317 -17.74 -0.21 -19.99
CA GLY A 317 -17.12 0.31 -18.77
C GLY A 317 -16.12 1.43 -19.04
N ALA A 318 -15.25 1.28 -20.05
CA ALA A 318 -14.28 2.30 -20.42
C ALA A 318 -14.96 3.60 -20.91
N VAL A 319 -16.04 3.48 -21.71
CA VAL A 319 -16.84 4.62 -22.17
C VAL A 319 -17.49 5.34 -21.00
N GLU A 320 -18.13 4.60 -20.09
CA GLU A 320 -18.82 5.17 -18.92
C GLU A 320 -17.84 5.91 -18.01
N LEU A 321 -16.72 5.26 -17.65
CA LEU A 321 -15.69 5.82 -16.76
C LEU A 321 -14.95 7.00 -17.40
N THR A 322 -14.62 6.92 -18.70
CA THR A 322 -13.99 8.03 -19.43
C THR A 322 -14.92 9.24 -19.45
N GLY A 323 -16.18 9.01 -19.83
CA GLY A 323 -17.17 10.08 -19.88
C GLY A 323 -17.40 10.70 -18.50
N HIS A 324 -17.34 9.89 -17.44
CA HIS A 324 -17.43 10.36 -16.06
C HIS A 324 -16.29 11.26 -15.66
N ALA A 325 -15.06 10.80 -15.86
CA ALA A 325 -13.87 11.59 -15.55
C ALA A 325 -13.76 12.89 -16.38
N LEU A 326 -14.33 12.93 -17.59
CA LEU A 326 -14.39 14.14 -18.43
C LEU A 326 -15.46 15.14 -17.98
N ASP A 327 -16.58 14.68 -17.43
CA ASP A 327 -17.61 15.60 -16.91
C ASP A 327 -17.15 16.26 -15.60
N GLU A 328 -16.30 15.58 -14.84
CA GLU A 328 -15.74 16.09 -13.60
C GLU A 328 -14.63 17.14 -13.84
N SER A 329 -14.85 18.34 -13.32
CA SER A 329 -13.99 19.50 -13.57
C SER A 329 -12.54 19.30 -13.12
N ILE A 330 -12.34 18.63 -11.98
CA ILE A 330 -11.04 18.39 -11.36
C ILE A 330 -10.20 17.35 -12.12
N THR A 331 -10.84 16.43 -12.82
CA THR A 331 -10.19 15.30 -13.52
C THR A 331 -10.18 15.48 -15.03
N TYR A 332 -10.93 16.44 -15.57
CA TYR A 332 -10.99 16.72 -17.00
C TYR A 332 -9.61 16.85 -17.64
N GLY A 333 -8.68 17.57 -16.99
CA GLY A 333 -7.32 17.75 -17.52
C GLY A 333 -6.57 16.43 -17.68
N ALA A 334 -6.55 15.61 -16.62
CA ALA A 334 -5.89 14.31 -16.62
C ALA A 334 -6.56 13.34 -17.63
N MET A 335 -7.89 13.28 -17.65
CA MET A 335 -8.60 12.39 -18.58
C MET A 335 -8.45 12.84 -20.05
N ARG A 336 -8.44 14.16 -20.32
CA ARG A 336 -8.13 14.71 -21.64
C ARG A 336 -6.78 14.21 -22.12
N ASP A 337 -5.75 14.29 -21.27
CA ASP A 337 -4.39 13.91 -21.63
C ASP A 337 -4.26 12.39 -21.83
N ALA A 338 -4.96 11.58 -21.02
CA ALA A 338 -5.05 10.14 -21.21
C ALA A 338 -5.69 9.77 -22.55
N LEU A 339 -6.79 10.44 -22.95
CA LEU A 339 -7.42 10.22 -24.24
C LEU A 339 -6.53 10.60 -25.43
N LEU A 340 -5.74 11.67 -25.30
CA LEU A 340 -4.77 12.04 -26.33
C LEU A 340 -3.68 10.97 -26.44
N ALA A 341 -3.20 10.42 -25.32
CA ALA A 341 -2.24 9.33 -25.32
C ALA A 341 -2.81 8.06 -25.98
N TRP A 342 -4.09 7.74 -25.74
CA TRP A 342 -4.76 6.63 -26.43
C TRP A 342 -4.82 6.83 -27.94
N CYS A 343 -5.02 8.07 -28.39
CA CYS A 343 -4.99 8.41 -29.82
C CYS A 343 -3.59 8.35 -30.45
N CYS A 344 -2.52 8.32 -29.66
CA CYS A 344 -1.17 8.03 -30.16
C CYS A 344 -0.94 6.52 -30.38
N GLY A 345 -1.69 5.68 -29.67
CA GLY A 345 -1.46 4.24 -29.61
C GLY A 345 -0.19 3.85 -28.85
N PRO A 346 0.02 2.55 -28.58
CA PRO A 346 1.29 2.05 -28.04
C PRO A 346 2.37 2.04 -29.14
N ASP A 347 3.62 2.34 -28.76
CA ASP A 347 4.77 2.39 -29.67
C ASP A 347 4.86 1.11 -30.54
N GLY A 348 4.66 1.25 -31.85
CA GLY A 348 4.85 0.19 -32.84
C GLY A 348 3.63 -0.67 -33.20
N ALA A 349 2.42 -0.37 -32.71
CA ALA A 349 1.19 -1.13 -33.05
C ALA A 349 0.04 -0.24 -33.57
N GLU A 350 0.32 0.58 -34.58
CA GLU A 350 -0.60 1.56 -35.18
C GLU A 350 -2.02 0.99 -35.45
N GLN A 351 -2.12 -0.21 -36.07
CA GLN A 351 -3.43 -0.77 -36.44
C GLN A 351 -4.33 -1.21 -35.27
N GLN A 352 -3.76 -1.67 -34.15
CA GLN A 352 -4.56 -2.17 -33.02
C GLN A 352 -4.94 -1.02 -32.07
N GLY A 353 -4.02 -0.06 -31.86
CA GLY A 353 -4.29 1.16 -31.10
C GLY A 353 -5.39 2.01 -31.74
N ASP A 354 -5.37 2.14 -33.07
CA ASP A 354 -6.38 2.89 -33.82
C ASP A 354 -7.80 2.32 -33.62
N ARG A 355 -7.95 0.99 -33.64
CA ARG A 355 -9.26 0.35 -33.47
C ARG A 355 -9.85 0.55 -32.08
N ALA A 356 -9.02 0.46 -31.04
CA ALA A 356 -9.47 0.65 -29.67
C ALA A 356 -9.88 2.11 -29.41
N ALA A 357 -9.08 3.07 -29.89
CA ALA A 357 -9.42 4.48 -29.80
C ALA A 357 -10.70 4.80 -30.59
N GLU A 358 -10.87 4.27 -31.81
CA GLU A 358 -12.10 4.44 -32.58
C GLU A 358 -13.34 3.87 -31.88
N ALA A 359 -13.24 2.66 -31.32
CA ALA A 359 -14.33 2.03 -30.58
C ALA A 359 -14.74 2.83 -29.34
N LEU A 360 -13.76 3.31 -28.57
CA LEU A 360 -14.02 4.17 -27.41
C LEU A 360 -14.68 5.48 -27.83
N LEU A 361 -14.15 6.17 -28.85
CA LEU A 361 -14.69 7.44 -29.32
C LEU A 361 -16.12 7.28 -29.86
N ALA A 362 -16.41 6.20 -30.61
CA ALA A 362 -17.75 5.89 -31.06
C ALA A 362 -18.72 5.68 -29.89
N GLY A 363 -18.29 4.95 -28.85
CA GLY A 363 -19.05 4.77 -27.63
C GLY A 363 -19.30 6.08 -26.88
N LEU A 364 -18.29 6.94 -26.76
CA LEU A 364 -18.42 8.27 -26.14
C LEU A 364 -19.35 9.20 -26.94
N VAL A 365 -19.34 9.12 -28.27
CA VAL A 365 -20.30 9.83 -29.13
C VAL A 365 -21.73 9.37 -28.84
N ALA A 366 -21.94 8.06 -28.69
CA ALA A 366 -23.23 7.50 -28.35
C ALA A 366 -23.70 7.89 -26.94
N ALA A 367 -22.79 7.94 -25.96
CA ALA A 367 -23.07 8.27 -24.56
C ALA A 367 -23.47 9.73 -24.32
N ARG A 368 -23.16 10.64 -25.24
CA ARG A 368 -23.63 12.04 -25.23
C ARG A 368 -23.25 12.88 -24.00
N ARG A 369 -22.11 12.59 -23.37
CA ARG A 369 -21.64 13.32 -22.18
C ARG A 369 -21.03 14.70 -22.46
N PRO A 370 -21.39 15.77 -21.72
CA PRO A 370 -20.90 17.14 -21.95
C PRO A 370 -19.38 17.31 -21.96
N GLY A 371 -18.67 16.62 -21.09
CA GLY A 371 -17.21 16.61 -20.97
C GLY A 371 -16.53 16.05 -22.21
N PHE A 372 -17.14 15.07 -22.87
CA PHE A 372 -16.65 14.58 -24.15
C PHE A 372 -16.84 15.60 -25.27
N LEU A 373 -17.96 16.33 -25.30
CA LEU A 373 -18.11 17.46 -26.23
C LEU A 373 -17.04 18.54 -25.99
N ARG A 374 -16.74 18.84 -24.73
CA ARG A 374 -15.66 19.76 -24.36
C ARG A 374 -14.30 19.26 -24.88
N TRP A 375 -14.03 17.95 -24.79
CA TRP A 375 -12.83 17.33 -25.35
C TRP A 375 -12.76 17.45 -26.87
N LEU A 376 -13.86 17.14 -27.59
CA LEU A 376 -13.93 17.27 -29.04
C LEU A 376 -13.63 18.70 -29.51
N LEU A 377 -14.22 19.69 -28.84
CA LEU A 377 -13.98 21.11 -29.15
C LEU A 377 -12.56 21.55 -28.81
N PHE A 378 -11.95 20.98 -27.78
CA PHE A 378 -10.54 21.21 -27.45
C PHE A 378 -9.63 20.69 -28.59
N VAL A 379 -9.85 19.46 -29.05
CA VAL A 379 -9.09 18.87 -30.15
C VAL A 379 -9.30 19.63 -31.46
N GLU A 380 -10.55 20.02 -31.78
CA GLU A 380 -10.89 20.82 -32.97
C GLU A 380 -10.10 22.14 -33.02
N ARG A 381 -9.92 22.81 -31.88
CA ARG A 381 -9.19 24.09 -31.77
C ARG A 381 -7.67 23.96 -31.64
N GLY A 382 -7.17 22.77 -31.31
CA GLY A 382 -5.73 22.50 -31.17
C GLY A 382 -4.98 22.51 -32.51
N PRO A 383 -3.63 22.43 -32.50
CA PRO A 383 -2.82 22.32 -33.71
C PRO A 383 -3.15 21.04 -34.50
N ASP A 384 -2.86 21.04 -35.81
CA ASP A 384 -3.12 19.86 -36.67
C ASP A 384 -2.24 18.65 -36.31
N THR A 385 -1.14 18.88 -35.59
CA THR A 385 -0.25 17.84 -35.05
C THR A 385 -0.78 17.18 -33.78
N LEU A 386 -1.91 17.65 -33.23
CA LEU A 386 -2.47 17.08 -32.01
C LEU A 386 -2.92 15.63 -32.26
N PRO A 387 -2.56 14.67 -31.40
CA PRO A 387 -3.05 13.29 -31.50
C PRO A 387 -4.58 13.24 -31.53
N GLY A 388 -5.13 12.35 -32.36
CA GLY A 388 -6.58 12.16 -32.45
C GLY A 388 -7.36 13.23 -33.22
N LYS A 389 -6.70 14.17 -33.92
CA LYS A 389 -7.37 15.23 -34.70
C LYS A 389 -8.40 14.69 -35.71
N SER A 390 -8.01 13.73 -36.53
CA SER A 390 -8.87 13.09 -37.54
C SER A 390 -10.05 12.31 -36.92
N PRO A 391 -9.83 11.38 -35.96
CA PRO A 391 -10.95 10.68 -35.33
C PRO A 391 -11.86 11.62 -34.52
N ALA A 392 -11.35 12.66 -33.85
CA ALA A 392 -12.16 13.66 -33.17
C ALA A 392 -13.04 14.47 -34.14
N ALA A 393 -12.53 14.85 -35.33
CA ALA A 393 -13.32 15.55 -36.34
C ALA A 393 -14.49 14.68 -36.86
N ARG A 394 -14.24 13.38 -37.08
CA ARG A 394 -15.31 12.41 -37.43
C ARG A 394 -16.33 12.28 -36.30
N ALA A 395 -15.88 12.06 -35.06
CA ALA A 395 -16.72 11.95 -33.88
C ALA A 395 -17.58 13.21 -33.66
N LEU A 396 -17.02 14.40 -33.86
CA LEU A 396 -17.74 15.66 -33.74
C LEU A 396 -18.79 15.85 -34.83
N THR A 397 -18.50 15.41 -36.06
CA THR A 397 -19.47 15.40 -37.16
C THR A 397 -20.64 14.48 -36.82
N GLU A 398 -20.36 13.28 -36.33
CA GLU A 398 -21.39 12.32 -35.91
C GLU A 398 -22.22 12.86 -34.74
N TRP A 399 -21.57 13.47 -33.75
CA TRP A 399 -22.23 14.14 -32.64
C TRP A 399 -23.19 15.23 -33.11
N ARG A 400 -22.79 16.06 -34.08
CA ARG A 400 -23.64 17.12 -34.63
C ARG A 400 -24.78 16.58 -35.50
N GLY A 401 -24.57 15.46 -36.20
CA GLY A 401 -25.54 14.88 -37.14
C GLY A 401 -26.72 14.12 -36.51
N LYS A 402 -26.55 13.58 -35.31
CA LYS A 402 -27.61 12.89 -34.56
C LYS A 402 -28.35 13.91 -33.66
N SER A 403 -29.41 14.55 -34.16
CA SER A 403 -30.33 15.34 -33.31
C SER A 403 -31.08 14.41 -32.35
N PRO A 404 -31.39 14.81 -31.10
CA PRO A 404 -32.25 14.01 -30.23
C PRO A 404 -33.61 13.84 -30.91
N ALA A 405 -34.11 12.61 -30.97
CA ALA A 405 -35.47 12.35 -31.39
C ALA A 405 -36.42 13.18 -30.50
N PRO A 406 -37.43 13.87 -31.08
CA PRO A 406 -38.42 14.55 -30.27
C PRO A 406 -39.06 13.52 -29.33
N LYS A 407 -39.09 13.81 -28.04
CA LYS A 407 -39.89 13.05 -27.07
C LYS A 407 -41.33 13.14 -27.55
N GLU A 408 -41.87 12.03 -28.07
CA GLU A 408 -43.31 11.89 -28.26
C GLU A 408 -43.93 11.94 -26.86
N ASN A 409 -44.77 12.96 -26.64
CA ASN A 409 -45.59 13.14 -25.45
C ASN A 409 -46.79 12.19 -25.49
#